data_AF-K1PJJ7-F1
#
_entry.id   AF-K1PJJ7-F1
#
_cell.length_a   1.000
_cell.length_b   1.000
_cell.length_c   1.000
_cell.angle_alpha   90.00
_cell.angle_beta   90.00
_cell.angle_gamma   90.00
#
_symmetry.space_group_name_H-M   'P 1'
#
loop_
_entity.id
_entity.type
_entity.pdbx_description
1 polymer ?
#
loop_
_entity_poly.entity_id
_entity_poly.type
_entity_poly.pdbx_seq_one_letter_code
_entity_poly.pdbx_strand_id
1 'polypeptide(L)'
;MIRMSMHLLNRYFSAYHQLFRNTVQAQVVITDKSVALVESLETILPNLRRLSSAKLDKQQTEDLDQYTGQRRVLQRAFTLLRLMARDNKLVQGRLFDRFDMLLSKSGAEQELAECLTEVFTGNSNTCMKITSNKVHKIMNLVTVHKEAVPQLLDLLNAIVKVEELDLPLKRNQSFVMQYFMQYRADIAHVIDQDENARVKILVNSGSTSLQYLISMVDMLATCAEGENRHIESICQTIFSIPELLKILTNEQICDNFKLPFLRFFLWVYLNTAGGMIESGAGDMPHEK
;
A
#
# COMPACT_ATOMS: atom_id res chain seq x y z
N MET A 1 28.64 -12.66 -36.53
CA MET A 1 29.08 -14.07 -36.44
C MET A 1 29.65 -14.42 -35.06
N ILE A 2 30.71 -13.76 -34.58
CA ILE A 2 31.40 -14.10 -33.32
C ILE A 2 30.47 -14.28 -32.11
N ARG A 3 29.48 -13.39 -31.91
CA ARG A 3 28.54 -13.48 -30.78
C ARG A 3 27.66 -14.74 -30.81
N MET A 4 27.25 -15.18 -32.01
CA MET A 4 26.45 -16.41 -32.18
C MET A 4 27.32 -17.65 -32.04
N SER A 5 28.55 -17.62 -32.57
CA SER A 5 29.53 -18.69 -32.39
C SER A 5 29.86 -18.91 -30.91
N MET A 6 30.11 -17.83 -30.17
CA MET A 6 30.35 -17.87 -28.71
C MET A 6 29.10 -18.29 -27.93
N HIS A 7 27.90 -17.90 -28.35
CA HIS A 7 26.65 -18.37 -27.73
C HIS A 7 26.46 -19.89 -27.93
N LEU A 8 26.76 -20.43 -29.11
CA LEU A 8 26.66 -21.86 -29.38
C LEU A 8 27.67 -22.67 -28.56
N LEU A 9 28.91 -22.19 -28.48
CA LEU A 9 29.94 -22.73 -27.60
C LEU A 9 29.48 -22.72 -26.14
N ASN A 10 29.00 -21.58 -25.64
CA ASN A 10 28.49 -21.46 -24.27
C ASN A 10 27.28 -22.37 -24.01
N ARG A 11 26.38 -22.54 -24.98
CA ARG A 11 25.24 -23.46 -24.88
C ARG A 11 25.68 -24.92 -24.76
N TYR A 12 26.68 -25.34 -25.54
CA TYR A 12 27.21 -26.70 -25.46
C TYR A 12 27.87 -26.98 -24.11
N PHE A 13 28.75 -26.07 -23.64
CA PHE A 13 29.47 -26.25 -22.38
C PHE A 13 28.60 -26.01 -21.13
N SER A 14 27.52 -25.23 -21.24
CA SER A 14 26.57 -24.98 -20.15
C SER A 14 25.31 -25.86 -20.23
N ALA A 15 25.29 -26.91 -21.04
CA ALA A 15 24.08 -27.70 -21.31
C ALA A 15 23.42 -28.26 -20.04
N TYR A 16 24.22 -28.80 -19.11
CA TYR A 16 23.71 -29.27 -17.82
C TYR A 16 23.10 -28.14 -16.99
N HIS A 17 23.77 -27.00 -16.92
CA HIS A 17 23.26 -25.83 -16.19
C HIS A 17 21.97 -25.28 -16.82
N GLN A 18 21.87 -25.26 -18.15
CA GLN A 18 20.65 -24.86 -18.87
C GLN A 18 19.51 -25.85 -18.66
N LEU A 19 19.79 -27.16 -18.63
CA LEU A 19 18.81 -28.19 -18.32
C LEU A 19 18.21 -27.92 -16.94
N PHE A 20 19.04 -27.79 -15.89
CA PHE A 20 18.55 -27.51 -14.53
C PHE A 20 17.78 -26.19 -14.43
N ARG A 21 18.20 -25.15 -15.16
CA ARG A 21 17.50 -23.86 -15.19
C ARG A 21 16.11 -23.97 -15.82
N ASN A 22 15.97 -24.78 -16.86
CA ASN A 22 14.70 -25.00 -17.54
C ASN A 22 13.79 -25.98 -16.77
N THR A 23 14.38 -26.91 -15.99
CA THR A 23 13.62 -27.80 -15.10
C THR A 23 12.77 -27.03 -14.09
N VAL A 24 13.25 -25.88 -13.60
CA VAL A 24 12.47 -25.01 -12.69
C VAL A 24 11.17 -24.51 -13.34
N GLN A 25 11.16 -24.29 -14.65
CA GLN A 25 9.94 -23.89 -15.38
C GLN A 25 9.02 -25.08 -15.62
N ALA A 26 9.58 -26.27 -15.87
CA ALA A 26 8.82 -27.51 -16.05
C ALA A 26 8.12 -27.98 -14.76
N GLN A 27 8.62 -27.62 -13.57
CA GLN A 27 7.99 -27.94 -12.28
C GLN A 27 6.58 -27.36 -12.09
N VAL A 28 6.17 -26.38 -12.89
CA VAL A 28 4.83 -25.78 -12.81
C VAL A 28 3.81 -26.57 -13.67
N VAL A 29 4.30 -27.42 -14.58
CA VAL A 29 3.51 -28.12 -15.60
C VAL A 29 3.31 -29.59 -15.21
N ILE A 30 2.69 -29.82 -14.05
CA ILE A 30 2.50 -31.16 -13.48
C ILE A 30 1.07 -31.70 -13.70
N THR A 31 0.09 -30.83 -13.95
CA THR A 31 -1.33 -31.20 -14.03
C THR A 31 -1.89 -30.87 -15.41
N ASP A 32 -2.91 -31.59 -15.87
CA ASP A 32 -3.57 -31.31 -17.15
C ASP A 32 -4.10 -29.87 -17.24
N LYS A 33 -4.56 -29.31 -16.11
CA LYS A 33 -4.97 -27.91 -16.02
C LYS A 33 -3.82 -26.93 -16.18
N SER A 34 -2.64 -27.24 -15.63
CA SER A 34 -1.46 -26.38 -15.80
C SER A 34 -0.85 -26.49 -17.19
N VAL A 35 -0.98 -27.65 -17.85
CA VAL A 35 -0.65 -27.82 -19.28
C VAL A 35 -1.56 -26.96 -20.15
N ALA A 36 -2.89 -27.06 -19.98
CA ALA A 36 -3.85 -26.26 -20.74
C ALA A 36 -3.66 -24.74 -20.54
N LEU A 37 -3.28 -24.33 -19.32
CA LEU A 37 -2.91 -22.95 -19.03
C LEU A 37 -1.64 -22.52 -19.79
N VAL A 38 -0.62 -23.38 -19.87
CA VAL A 38 0.61 -23.08 -20.62
C VAL A 38 0.31 -22.95 -22.11
N GLU A 39 -0.50 -23.83 -22.70
CA GLU A 39 -0.91 -23.72 -24.11
C GLU A 39 -1.64 -22.40 -24.40
N SER A 40 -2.52 -21.98 -23.48
CA SER A 40 -3.20 -20.69 -23.56
C SER A 40 -2.21 -19.52 -23.44
N LEU A 41 -1.24 -19.62 -22.53
CA LEU A 41 -0.20 -18.60 -22.34
C LEU A 41 0.77 -18.54 -23.51
N GLU A 42 1.07 -19.65 -24.18
CA GLU A 42 1.91 -19.68 -25.38
C GLU A 42 1.26 -18.92 -26.54
N THR A 43 -0.06 -18.84 -26.59
CA THR A 43 -0.79 -18.01 -27.57
C THR A 43 -0.81 -16.53 -27.17
N ILE A 44 -0.94 -16.23 -25.87
CA ILE A 44 -1.14 -14.86 -25.37
C ILE A 44 0.19 -14.11 -25.15
N LEU A 45 1.22 -14.76 -24.60
CA LEU A 45 2.50 -14.14 -24.25
C LEU A 45 3.26 -13.54 -25.44
N PRO A 46 3.30 -14.15 -26.63
CA PRO A 46 3.94 -13.54 -27.80
C PRO A 46 3.26 -12.24 -28.22
N ASN A 47 1.93 -12.19 -28.14
CA ASN A 47 1.15 -10.99 -28.42
C ASN A 47 1.45 -9.88 -27.40
N LEU A 48 1.49 -10.22 -26.11
CA LEU A 48 1.87 -9.29 -25.05
C LEU A 48 3.30 -8.77 -25.21
N ARG A 49 4.26 -9.66 -25.53
CA ARG A 49 5.66 -9.28 -25.76
C ARG A 49 5.80 -8.34 -26.96
N ARG A 50 5.10 -8.63 -28.06
CA ARG A 50 5.06 -7.77 -29.25
C ARG A 50 4.51 -6.38 -28.91
N LEU A 51 3.40 -6.32 -28.18
CA LEU A 51 2.80 -5.06 -27.74
C LEU A 51 3.73 -4.29 -26.79
N SER A 52 4.46 -4.97 -25.91
CA SER A 52 5.44 -4.35 -25.01
C SER A 52 6.68 -3.78 -25.72
N SER A 53 7.07 -4.38 -26.85
CA SER A 53 8.24 -3.98 -27.65
C SER A 53 7.95 -2.88 -28.67
N ALA A 54 6.68 -2.64 -29.00
CA ALA A 54 6.28 -1.51 -29.82
C ALA A 54 6.53 -0.24 -28.99
N LYS A 55 7.64 0.47 -29.29
CA LYS A 55 7.92 1.77 -28.68
C LYS A 55 6.70 2.67 -28.86
N LEU A 56 6.13 3.12 -27.75
CA LEU A 56 5.19 4.23 -27.74
C LEU A 56 6.04 5.49 -27.93
N ASP A 57 5.97 6.08 -29.13
CA ASP A 57 6.84 7.18 -29.53
C ASP A 57 6.61 8.41 -28.64
N LYS A 58 7.70 8.94 -28.08
CA LYS A 58 7.72 10.10 -27.16
C LYS A 58 7.49 11.45 -27.86
N GLN A 59 6.97 11.46 -29.09
CA GLN A 59 6.72 12.68 -29.86
C GLN A 59 5.24 12.96 -30.12
N GLN A 60 4.32 12.13 -29.62
CA GLN A 60 2.87 12.39 -29.65
C GLN A 60 2.35 12.72 -28.25
N THR A 61 3.08 13.57 -27.53
CA THR A 61 2.87 13.85 -26.10
C THR A 61 1.96 15.04 -25.83
N GLU A 62 1.03 15.38 -26.74
CA GLU A 62 0.14 16.54 -26.59
C GLU A 62 -1.35 16.29 -26.87
N ASP A 63 -1.76 15.13 -27.42
CA ASP A 63 -3.18 14.88 -27.75
C ASP A 63 -3.86 13.85 -26.82
N LEU A 64 -4.78 14.33 -25.98
CA LEU A 64 -5.50 13.61 -24.92
C LEU A 64 -6.26 12.34 -25.36
N ASP A 65 -6.65 12.20 -26.63
CA ASP A 65 -7.49 11.09 -27.09
C ASP A 65 -6.73 9.79 -27.38
N GLN A 66 -5.47 9.84 -27.85
CA GLN A 66 -4.64 8.65 -28.08
C GLN A 66 -4.11 8.02 -26.77
N TYR A 67 -4.11 8.76 -25.67
CA TYR A 67 -3.66 8.28 -24.35
C TYR A 67 -4.64 7.34 -23.67
N THR A 68 -5.92 7.34 -24.05
CA THR A 68 -6.94 6.50 -23.40
C THR A 68 -6.65 5.01 -23.55
N GLY A 69 -6.19 4.56 -24.71
CA GLY A 69 -5.83 3.16 -24.96
C GLY A 69 -4.60 2.70 -24.17
N GLN A 70 -3.53 3.50 -24.19
CA GLN A 70 -2.28 3.19 -23.49
C GLN A 70 -2.48 3.21 -21.97
N ARG A 71 -3.23 4.20 -21.47
CA ARG A 71 -3.62 4.30 -20.07
C ARG A 71 -4.38 3.06 -19.63
N ARG A 72 -5.39 2.62 -20.39
CA ARG A 72 -6.15 1.39 -20.10
C ARG A 72 -5.25 0.16 -20.05
N VAL A 73 -4.31 0.02 -20.99
CA VAL A 73 -3.35 -1.11 -20.97
C VAL A 73 -2.51 -1.08 -19.70
N LEU A 74 -2.02 0.09 -19.29
CA LEU A 74 -1.23 0.25 -18.07
C LEU A 74 -2.06 -0.09 -16.80
N GLN A 75 -3.29 0.42 -16.71
CA GLN A 75 -4.22 0.10 -15.62
C GLN A 75 -4.49 -1.41 -15.52
N ARG A 76 -4.74 -2.06 -16.65
CA ARG A 76 -4.95 -3.52 -16.70
C ARG A 76 -3.68 -4.30 -16.37
N ALA A 77 -2.51 -3.81 -16.75
CA ALA A 77 -1.24 -4.40 -16.37
C ALA A 77 -1.02 -4.33 -14.85
N PHE A 78 -1.27 -3.18 -14.22
CA PHE A 78 -1.22 -3.08 -12.75
C PHE A 78 -2.26 -3.95 -12.06
N THR A 79 -3.48 -4.04 -12.61
CA THR A 79 -4.51 -4.95 -12.10
C THR A 79 -4.03 -6.41 -12.15
N LEU A 80 -3.39 -6.83 -13.25
CA LEU A 80 -2.83 -8.17 -13.38
C LEU A 80 -1.69 -8.40 -12.38
N LEU A 81 -0.77 -7.43 -12.24
CA LEU A 81 0.31 -7.52 -11.27
C LEU A 81 -0.21 -7.60 -9.83
N ARG A 82 -1.25 -6.83 -9.49
CA ARG A 82 -1.95 -6.89 -8.21
C ARG A 82 -2.47 -8.30 -7.92
N LEU A 83 -3.20 -8.88 -8.88
CA LEU A 83 -3.75 -10.24 -8.74
C LEU A 83 -2.65 -11.31 -8.65
N MET A 84 -1.51 -11.12 -9.34
CA MET A 84 -0.37 -12.02 -9.23
C MET A 84 0.39 -11.88 -7.91
N ALA A 85 0.35 -10.70 -7.28
CA ALA A 85 1.04 -10.41 -6.03
C ALA A 85 0.29 -10.92 -4.79
N ARG A 86 -1.04 -10.98 -4.85
CA ARG A 86 -1.87 -11.45 -3.74
C ARG A 86 -1.44 -12.85 -3.28
N ASP A 87 -1.13 -12.95 -1.98
CA ASP A 87 -0.63 -14.16 -1.31
C ASP A 87 0.61 -14.80 -1.95
N ASN A 88 1.35 -14.05 -2.80
CA ASN A 88 2.48 -14.57 -3.55
C ASN A 88 3.78 -13.84 -3.20
N LYS A 89 4.46 -14.33 -2.17
CA LYS A 89 5.72 -13.76 -1.66
C LYS A 89 6.81 -13.62 -2.72
N LEU A 90 6.85 -14.49 -3.74
CA LEU A 90 7.83 -14.40 -4.83
C LEU A 90 7.54 -13.21 -5.74
N VAL A 91 6.28 -13.00 -6.12
CA VAL A 91 5.87 -11.86 -6.96
C VAL A 91 5.99 -10.56 -6.17
N GLN A 92 5.54 -10.53 -4.92
CA GLN A 92 5.71 -9.39 -4.01
C GLN A 92 7.18 -8.98 -3.91
N GLY A 93 8.10 -9.93 -3.70
CA GLY A 93 9.54 -9.65 -3.66
C GLY A 93 10.08 -9.03 -4.96
N ARG A 94 9.69 -9.59 -6.12
CA ARG A 94 10.11 -9.04 -7.43
C ARG A 94 9.56 -7.65 -7.71
N LEU A 95 8.35 -7.36 -7.27
CA LEU A 95 7.75 -6.02 -7.38
C LEU A 95 8.46 -5.04 -6.44
N PHE A 96 8.78 -5.46 -5.22
CA PHE A 96 9.53 -4.67 -4.25
C PHE A 96 10.94 -4.28 -4.75
N ASP A 97 11.63 -5.19 -5.44
CA ASP A 97 12.93 -4.90 -6.06
C ASP A 97 12.84 -3.83 -7.15
N ARG A 98 11.67 -3.66 -7.78
CA ARG A 98 11.40 -2.66 -8.82
C ARG A 98 10.58 -1.48 -8.33
N PHE A 99 10.38 -1.35 -7.02
CA PHE A 99 9.48 -0.39 -6.41
C PHE A 99 9.70 1.06 -6.87
N ASP A 100 10.95 1.54 -6.85
CA ASP A 100 11.29 2.91 -7.28
C ASP A 100 10.98 3.16 -8.77
N MET A 101 11.13 2.15 -9.61
CA MET A 101 10.79 2.25 -11.03
C MET A 101 9.27 2.30 -11.21
N LEU A 102 8.51 1.53 -10.44
CA LEU A 102 7.04 1.52 -10.49
C LEU A 102 6.47 2.86 -10.01
N LEU A 103 6.99 3.42 -8.91
CA LEU A 103 6.58 4.75 -8.42
C LEU A 103 6.86 5.89 -9.40
N SER A 104 7.80 5.72 -10.34
CA SER A 104 8.10 6.74 -11.35
C SER A 104 7.11 6.77 -12.53
N LYS A 105 6.11 5.90 -12.54
CA LYS A 105 5.12 5.80 -13.63
C LYS A 105 3.88 6.60 -13.31
N SER A 106 3.35 7.29 -14.32
CA SER A 106 2.11 8.08 -14.26
C SER A 106 1.04 7.50 -15.20
N GLY A 107 -0.21 7.89 -14.98
CA GLY A 107 -1.37 7.54 -15.77
C GLY A 107 -2.23 6.40 -15.20
N ALA A 108 -1.77 5.69 -14.17
CA ALA A 108 -2.52 4.61 -13.53
C ALA A 108 -2.28 4.60 -12.01
N GLU A 109 -2.36 5.77 -11.40
CA GLU A 109 -1.93 6.01 -10.02
C GLU A 109 -2.76 5.22 -9.01
N GLN A 110 -4.08 5.09 -9.24
CA GLN A 110 -4.95 4.27 -8.42
C GLN A 110 -4.54 2.78 -8.49
N GLU A 111 -4.46 2.21 -9.68
CA GLU A 111 -4.12 0.79 -9.85
C GLU A 111 -2.68 0.48 -9.43
N LEU A 112 -1.77 1.45 -9.59
CA LEU A 112 -0.41 1.39 -9.07
C LEU A 112 -0.43 1.32 -7.55
N ALA A 113 -1.15 2.21 -6.86
CA ALA A 113 -1.26 2.21 -5.41
C ALA A 113 -1.82 0.88 -4.91
N GLU A 114 -2.93 0.40 -5.48
CA GLU A 114 -3.53 -0.90 -5.14
C GLU A 114 -2.57 -2.08 -5.39
N CYS A 115 -1.81 -2.05 -6.49
CA CYS A 115 -0.80 -3.07 -6.79
C CYS A 115 0.36 -3.04 -5.79
N LEU A 116 0.81 -1.86 -5.39
CA LEU A 116 1.88 -1.71 -4.41
C LEU A 116 1.41 -2.06 -3.00
N THR A 117 0.15 -1.85 -2.65
CA THR A 117 -0.42 -2.27 -1.37
C THR A 117 -0.24 -3.78 -1.18
N GLU A 118 -0.60 -4.58 -2.19
CA GLU A 118 -0.42 -6.04 -2.18
C GLU A 118 1.05 -6.48 -2.07
N VAL A 119 2.04 -5.61 -2.33
CA VAL A 119 3.46 -5.94 -2.11
C VAL A 119 3.79 -6.05 -0.61
N PHE A 120 3.05 -5.33 0.22
CA PHE A 120 3.25 -5.26 1.68
C PHE A 120 2.25 -6.12 2.46
N THR A 121 1.02 -6.28 1.95
CA THR A 121 -0.01 -7.16 2.52
C THR A 121 0.53 -8.59 2.75
N GLY A 122 0.45 -9.09 3.99
CA GLY A 122 0.92 -10.43 4.37
C GLY A 122 2.43 -10.65 4.33
N ASN A 123 3.23 -9.61 4.06
CA ASN A 123 4.66 -9.77 3.79
C ASN A 123 5.53 -8.94 4.72
N SER A 124 5.78 -9.50 5.90
CA SER A 124 6.66 -8.88 6.89
C SER A 124 8.09 -8.60 6.37
N ASN A 125 8.60 -9.37 5.40
CA ASN A 125 9.94 -9.16 4.83
C ASN A 125 10.02 -7.87 4.01
N THR A 126 9.02 -7.59 3.15
CA THR A 126 8.98 -6.35 2.38
C THR A 126 8.76 -5.15 3.30
N CYS A 127 7.89 -5.28 4.30
CA CYS A 127 7.66 -4.24 5.32
C CYS A 127 8.92 -3.96 6.17
N MET A 128 9.71 -4.97 6.52
CA MET A 128 10.98 -4.79 7.24
C MET A 128 12.09 -4.17 6.37
N LYS A 129 12.06 -4.39 5.04
CA LYS A 129 13.05 -3.87 4.10
C LYS A 129 12.77 -2.46 3.59
N ILE A 130 11.55 -1.94 3.76
CA ILE A 130 11.23 -0.59 3.30
C ILE A 130 12.11 0.46 4.00
N THR A 131 12.53 1.45 3.24
CA THR A 131 13.38 2.54 3.72
C THR A 131 12.57 3.81 3.89
N SER A 132 13.02 4.71 4.78
CA SER A 132 12.38 6.02 4.99
C SER A 132 12.23 6.81 3.67
N ASN A 133 13.23 6.77 2.79
CA ASN A 133 13.15 7.42 1.47
C ASN A 133 12.03 6.86 0.57
N LYS A 134 11.73 5.56 0.62
CA LYS A 134 10.60 5.00 -0.13
C LYS A 134 9.26 5.50 0.42
N VAL A 135 9.12 5.60 1.75
CA VAL A 135 7.94 6.19 2.40
C VAL A 135 7.78 7.67 2.03
N HIS A 136 8.87 8.44 2.03
CA HIS A 136 8.88 9.83 1.59
C HIS A 136 8.32 10.01 0.18
N LYS A 137 8.75 9.17 -0.78
CA LYS A 137 8.25 9.20 -2.16
C LYS A 137 6.76 8.91 -2.25
N ILE A 138 6.25 7.97 -1.45
CA ILE A 138 4.81 7.68 -1.39
C ILE A 138 4.06 8.90 -0.84
N MET A 139 4.57 9.54 0.22
CA MET A 139 3.95 10.74 0.78
C MET A 139 3.94 11.91 -0.24
N ASN A 140 5.00 12.07 -1.03
CA ASN A 140 5.00 13.04 -2.14
C ASN A 140 3.94 12.74 -3.21
N LEU A 141 3.58 11.47 -3.44
CA LEU A 141 2.44 11.16 -4.31
C LEU A 141 1.11 11.53 -3.64
N VAL A 142 0.98 11.35 -2.33
CA VAL A 142 -0.21 11.78 -1.56
C VAL A 142 -0.40 13.29 -1.68
N THR A 143 0.66 14.10 -1.63
CA THR A 143 0.55 15.56 -1.76
C THR A 143 0.11 15.99 -3.15
N VAL A 144 0.55 15.29 -4.20
CA VAL A 144 0.19 15.57 -5.59
C VAL A 144 -1.25 15.15 -5.91
N HIS A 145 -1.66 13.95 -5.48
CA HIS A 145 -2.93 13.37 -5.90
C HIS A 145 -4.09 13.58 -4.91
N LYS A 146 -3.81 13.74 -3.61
CA LYS A 146 -4.80 13.99 -2.55
C LYS A 146 -6.02 13.06 -2.67
N GLU A 147 -7.22 13.64 -2.70
CA GLU A 147 -8.50 12.93 -2.80
C GLU A 147 -8.69 12.15 -4.12
N ALA A 148 -7.91 12.43 -5.17
CA ALA A 148 -8.03 11.70 -6.43
C ALA A 148 -7.51 10.26 -6.33
N VAL A 149 -6.60 9.99 -5.39
CA VAL A 149 -5.99 8.65 -5.19
C VAL A 149 -5.86 8.35 -3.69
N PRO A 150 -6.98 8.13 -2.97
CA PRO A 150 -6.96 7.78 -1.54
C PRO A 150 -6.23 6.46 -1.28
N GLN A 151 -6.11 5.58 -2.28
CA GLN A 151 -5.43 4.28 -2.20
C GLN A 151 -3.94 4.40 -1.82
N LEU A 152 -3.33 5.57 -1.99
CA LEU A 152 -1.97 5.83 -1.50
C LEU A 152 -1.89 5.84 0.04
N LEU A 153 -2.97 6.23 0.73
CA LEU A 153 -3.08 6.13 2.18
C LEU A 153 -3.21 4.67 2.62
N ASP A 154 -3.97 3.86 1.87
CA ASP A 154 -4.07 2.42 2.12
C ASP A 154 -2.72 1.71 1.92
N LEU A 155 -1.92 2.16 0.94
CA LEU A 155 -0.53 1.72 0.77
C LEU A 155 0.33 2.06 2.00
N LEU A 156 0.23 3.28 2.53
CA LEU A 156 0.92 3.65 3.76
C LEU A 156 0.46 2.79 4.95
N ASN A 157 -0.84 2.48 5.02
CA ASN A 157 -1.42 1.61 6.05
C ASN A 157 -0.80 0.20 6.02
N ALA A 158 -0.74 -0.42 4.84
CA ALA A 158 -0.11 -1.74 4.66
C ALA A 158 1.40 -1.76 4.95
N ILE A 159 2.07 -0.60 4.90
CA ILE A 159 3.49 -0.46 5.26
C ILE A 159 3.70 -0.44 6.78
N VAL A 160 2.76 0.15 7.54
CA VAL A 160 2.93 0.38 8.99
C VAL A 160 2.52 -0.80 9.84
N LYS A 161 1.63 -1.67 9.35
CA LYS A 161 1.18 -2.89 10.05
C LYS A 161 1.10 -4.07 9.09
N VAL A 162 1.53 -5.24 9.56
CA VAL A 162 1.27 -6.52 8.88
C VAL A 162 0.00 -7.10 9.51
N GLU A 163 -1.14 -6.85 8.88
CA GLU A 163 -2.48 -7.19 9.42
C GLU A 163 -2.62 -8.67 9.74
N GLU A 164 -2.11 -9.56 8.89
CA GLU A 164 -2.21 -11.02 9.05
C GLU A 164 -1.42 -11.56 10.24
N LEU A 165 -0.46 -10.79 10.74
CA LEU A 165 0.35 -11.12 11.91
C LEU A 165 0.00 -10.27 13.13
N ASP A 166 -0.99 -9.38 13.01
CA ASP A 166 -1.31 -8.35 13.99
C ASP A 166 -0.06 -7.60 14.49
N LEU A 167 0.86 -7.30 13.56
CA LEU A 167 2.19 -6.81 13.88
C LEU A 167 2.37 -5.34 13.47
N PRO A 168 2.19 -4.39 14.41
CA PRO A 168 2.53 -2.99 14.17
C PRO A 168 4.05 -2.81 14.10
N LEU A 169 4.51 -2.05 13.10
CA LEU A 169 5.93 -1.81 12.85
C LEU A 169 6.30 -0.39 13.26
N LYS A 170 6.68 -0.19 14.52
CA LYS A 170 6.99 1.13 15.12
C LYS A 170 7.91 2.00 14.26
N ARG A 171 8.97 1.42 13.68
CA ARG A 171 9.88 2.13 12.78
C ARG A 171 9.16 2.71 11.56
N ASN A 172 8.28 1.93 10.93
CA ASN A 172 7.54 2.35 9.75
C ASN A 172 6.45 3.37 10.12
N GLN A 173 5.77 3.17 11.25
CA GLN A 173 4.83 4.15 11.81
C GLN A 173 5.51 5.52 12.01
N SER A 174 6.72 5.54 12.60
CA SER A 174 7.50 6.77 12.75
C SER A 174 7.84 7.44 11.42
N PHE A 175 8.21 6.68 10.38
CA PHE A 175 8.46 7.26 9.06
C PHE A 175 7.20 7.91 8.48
N VAL A 176 6.07 7.22 8.53
CA VAL A 176 4.79 7.74 8.01
C VAL A 176 4.38 9.00 8.77
N MET A 177 4.41 8.98 10.10
CA MET A 177 4.03 10.13 10.93
C MET A 177 4.98 11.32 10.77
N GLN A 178 6.28 11.09 10.63
CA GLN A 178 7.25 12.16 10.34
C GLN A 178 6.88 12.90 9.05
N TYR A 179 6.65 12.18 7.96
CA TYR A 179 6.32 12.79 6.68
C TYR A 179 4.89 13.34 6.64
N PHE A 180 3.95 12.70 7.33
CA PHE A 180 2.60 13.22 7.49
C PHE A 180 2.64 14.61 8.13
N MET A 181 3.38 14.78 9.23
CA MET A 181 3.52 16.08 9.89
C MET A 181 4.26 17.10 9.02
N GLN A 182 5.27 16.66 8.26
CA GLN A 182 5.98 17.53 7.33
C GLN A 182 5.06 18.11 6.24
N TYR A 183 4.12 17.30 5.72
CA TYR A 183 3.22 17.68 4.63
C TYR A 183 1.79 18.01 5.08
N ARG A 184 1.55 18.11 6.40
CA ARG A 184 0.20 18.20 6.97
C ARG A 184 -0.63 19.32 6.35
N ALA A 185 -0.05 20.50 6.17
CA ALA A 185 -0.73 21.65 5.58
C ALA A 185 -1.29 21.38 4.17
N ASP A 186 -0.66 20.48 3.41
CA ASP A 186 -1.05 20.16 2.04
C ASP A 186 -2.06 19.01 1.94
N ILE A 187 -2.03 18.06 2.88
CA ILE A 187 -2.76 16.79 2.80
C ILE A 187 -3.91 16.69 3.80
N ALA A 188 -3.86 17.39 4.94
CA ALA A 188 -4.76 17.17 6.05
C ALA A 188 -6.04 18.03 6.02
N HIS A 189 -6.39 18.63 4.89
CA HIS A 189 -7.54 19.56 4.80
C HIS A 189 -8.87 18.91 5.21
N VAL A 190 -9.05 17.59 4.99
CA VAL A 190 -10.26 16.86 5.40
C VAL A 190 -10.36 16.59 6.90
N ILE A 191 -9.23 16.57 7.63
CA ILE A 191 -9.20 16.37 9.09
C ILE A 191 -8.99 17.68 9.87
N ASP A 192 -8.47 18.74 9.22
CA ASP A 192 -8.21 20.04 9.86
C ASP A 192 -9.36 21.04 9.65
N GLN A 193 -10.37 20.69 8.85
CA GLN A 193 -11.61 21.48 8.69
C GLN A 193 -12.51 21.44 9.94
N ASP A 194 -13.54 22.28 9.98
CA ASP A 194 -14.48 22.31 11.09
C ASP A 194 -15.28 21.00 11.25
N GLU A 195 -15.72 20.73 12.49
CA GLU A 195 -16.46 19.52 12.86
C GLU A 195 -17.72 19.33 12.00
N ASN A 196 -18.46 20.40 11.71
CA ASN A 196 -19.69 20.32 10.94
C ASN A 196 -19.42 19.99 9.47
N ALA A 197 -18.37 20.57 8.86
CA ALA A 197 -17.93 20.22 7.51
C ALA A 197 -17.52 18.75 7.42
N ARG A 198 -16.81 18.24 8.43
CA ARG A 198 -16.40 16.83 8.50
C ARG A 198 -17.59 15.89 8.59
N VAL A 199 -18.56 16.20 9.45
CA VAL A 199 -19.82 15.43 9.54
C VAL A 199 -20.58 15.46 8.21
N LYS A 200 -20.60 16.60 7.50
CA LYS A 200 -21.22 16.67 6.16
C LYS A 200 -20.56 15.75 5.15
N ILE A 201 -19.23 15.60 5.19
CA ILE A 201 -18.52 14.62 4.34
C ILE A 201 -18.96 13.19 4.70
N LEU A 202 -19.04 12.87 5.99
CA LEU A 202 -19.40 11.54 6.49
C LEU A 202 -20.86 11.14 6.19
N VAL A 203 -21.77 12.10 6.11
CA VAL A 203 -23.17 11.87 5.71
C VAL A 203 -23.29 11.74 4.19
N ASN A 204 -22.42 12.39 3.42
CA ASN A 204 -22.47 12.35 1.95
C ASN A 204 -21.61 11.20 1.37
N SER A 205 -22.23 10.04 1.23
CA SER A 205 -21.63 8.77 0.80
C SER A 205 -20.97 8.76 -0.60
N GLY A 206 -21.14 9.80 -1.41
CA GLY A 206 -20.62 9.87 -2.78
C GLY A 206 -19.38 10.76 -2.99
N SER A 207 -18.84 11.39 -1.94
CA SER A 207 -17.72 12.32 -2.09
C SER A 207 -16.35 11.62 -2.13
N THR A 208 -15.45 12.06 -3.00
CA THR A 208 -14.03 11.63 -2.99
C THR A 208 -13.36 11.94 -1.66
N SER A 209 -13.78 13.05 -1.05
CA SER A 209 -13.31 13.51 0.26
C SER A 209 -13.67 12.53 1.38
N LEU A 210 -14.76 11.77 1.25
CA LEU A 210 -15.15 10.75 2.21
C LEU A 210 -14.14 9.60 2.25
N GLN A 211 -13.80 9.03 1.09
CA GLN A 211 -12.83 7.95 1.02
C GLN A 211 -11.46 8.41 1.53
N TYR A 212 -11.05 9.62 1.15
CA TYR A 212 -9.81 10.21 1.63
C TYR A 212 -9.79 10.42 3.14
N LEU A 213 -10.88 10.93 3.72
CA LEU A 213 -11.04 11.10 5.17
C LEU A 213 -10.98 9.75 5.91
N ILE A 214 -11.72 8.75 5.44
CA ILE A 214 -11.76 7.40 6.02
C ILE A 214 -10.36 6.78 6.02
N SER A 215 -9.69 6.72 4.85
CA SER A 215 -8.34 6.15 4.74
C SER A 215 -7.31 6.93 5.55
N MET A 216 -7.45 8.25 5.69
CA MET A 216 -6.54 9.06 6.51
C MET A 216 -6.70 8.78 7.99
N VAL A 217 -7.94 8.75 8.49
CA VAL A 217 -8.22 8.43 9.90
C VAL A 217 -7.78 7.01 10.22
N ASP A 218 -8.01 6.06 9.30
CA ASP A 218 -7.59 4.67 9.49
C ASP A 218 -6.06 4.54 9.54
N MET A 219 -5.34 5.21 8.64
CA MET A 219 -3.87 5.23 8.64
C MET A 219 -3.31 5.84 9.95
N LEU A 220 -3.90 6.93 10.44
CA LEU A 220 -3.52 7.54 11.72
C LEU A 220 -3.78 6.58 12.90
N ALA A 221 -4.92 5.91 12.90
CA ALA A 221 -5.26 4.92 13.92
C ALA A 221 -4.27 3.74 13.92
N THR A 222 -3.94 3.18 12.75
CA THR A 222 -2.93 2.11 12.63
C THR A 222 -1.53 2.58 13.04
N CYS A 223 -1.20 3.86 12.85
CA CYS A 223 0.06 4.43 13.32
C CYS A 223 0.13 4.54 14.85
N ALA A 224 -1.00 4.77 15.54
CA ALA A 224 -1.07 4.84 16.99
C ALA A 224 -1.07 3.45 17.67
N GLU A 225 -1.39 2.40 16.92
CA GLU A 225 -1.45 1.03 17.43
C GLU A 225 -0.10 0.53 17.98
N GLY A 226 -0.12 -0.24 19.07
CA GLY A 226 1.07 -0.80 19.71
C GLY A 226 1.76 0.09 20.75
N GLU A 227 1.00 0.93 21.46
CA GLU A 227 1.46 1.81 22.55
C GLU A 227 2.53 2.82 22.09
N ASN A 228 2.22 3.58 21.05
CA ASN A 228 3.12 4.60 20.52
C ASN A 228 2.76 5.99 21.06
N ARG A 229 3.09 6.26 22.33
CA ARG A 229 2.75 7.49 23.06
C ARG A 229 3.05 8.79 22.31
N HIS A 230 4.11 8.82 21.52
CA HIS A 230 4.44 9.99 20.72
C HIS A 230 3.42 10.23 19.60
N ILE A 231 3.07 9.17 18.86
CA ILE A 231 2.06 9.25 17.78
C ILE A 231 0.67 9.49 18.36
N GLU A 232 0.33 8.84 19.48
CA GLU A 232 -0.93 9.07 20.20
C GLU A 232 -1.07 10.55 20.56
N SER A 233 -0.05 11.16 21.17
CA SER A 233 -0.07 12.59 21.52
C SER A 233 -0.28 13.49 20.30
N ILE A 234 0.35 13.18 19.16
CA ILE A 234 0.11 13.90 17.90
C ILE A 234 -1.35 13.73 17.46
N CYS A 235 -1.87 12.50 17.48
CA CYS A 235 -3.25 12.19 17.08
C CYS A 235 -4.28 12.89 17.97
N GLN A 236 -4.02 13.04 19.27
CA GLN A 236 -4.88 13.77 20.21
C GLN A 236 -5.01 15.27 19.89
N THR A 237 -4.10 15.84 19.09
CA THR A 237 -4.23 17.21 18.56
C THR A 237 -5.18 17.31 17.36
N ILE A 238 -5.56 16.18 16.76
CA ILE A 238 -6.37 16.11 15.53
C ILE A 238 -7.86 15.97 15.85
N PHE A 239 -8.19 15.00 16.71
CA PHE A 239 -9.56 14.70 17.10
C PHE A 239 -9.66 14.72 18.61
N SER A 240 -10.70 15.36 19.15
CA SER A 240 -11.02 15.31 20.58
C SER A 240 -12.00 14.18 20.90
N ILE A 241 -12.04 13.72 22.16
CA ILE A 241 -13.02 12.70 22.59
C ILE A 241 -14.48 13.15 22.33
N PRO A 242 -14.91 14.38 22.68
CA PRO A 242 -16.28 14.81 22.41
C PRO A 242 -16.64 14.77 20.93
N GLU A 243 -15.70 15.15 20.06
CA GLU A 243 -15.88 15.09 18.61
C GLU A 243 -16.04 13.65 18.10
N LEU A 244 -15.17 12.74 18.53
CA LEU A 244 -15.26 11.33 18.15
C LEU A 244 -16.59 10.72 18.59
N LEU A 245 -17.04 11.00 19.82
CA LEU A 245 -18.32 10.49 20.33
C LEU A 245 -19.50 11.01 19.52
N LYS A 246 -19.50 12.29 19.10
CA LYS A 246 -20.54 12.82 18.21
C LYS A 246 -20.56 12.10 16.86
N ILE A 247 -19.41 11.82 16.26
CA ILE A 247 -19.34 11.06 14.99
C ILE A 247 -19.87 9.64 15.18
N LEU A 248 -19.43 8.94 16.22
CA LEU A 248 -19.81 7.55 16.49
C LEU A 248 -21.30 7.40 16.84
N THR A 249 -21.89 8.39 17.52
CA THR A 249 -23.31 8.37 17.92
C THR A 249 -24.25 8.97 16.88
N ASN A 250 -23.74 9.57 15.80
CA ASN A 250 -24.58 10.17 14.76
C ASN A 250 -25.27 9.07 13.92
N GLU A 251 -26.60 9.04 13.97
CA GLU A 251 -27.44 8.08 13.25
C GLU A 251 -27.45 8.29 11.73
N GLN A 252 -27.10 9.49 11.26
CA GLN A 252 -27.06 9.82 9.82
C GLN A 252 -25.77 9.34 9.13
N ILE A 253 -24.76 8.95 9.91
CA ILE A 253 -23.50 8.42 9.38
C ILE A 253 -23.61 6.90 9.28
N CYS A 254 -23.31 6.36 8.09
CA CYS A 254 -23.28 4.92 7.88
C CYS A 254 -22.24 4.26 8.80
N ASP A 255 -22.60 3.14 9.43
CA ASP A 255 -21.75 2.47 10.40
C ASP A 255 -20.40 2.01 9.83
N ASN A 256 -20.35 1.67 8.53
CA ASN A 256 -19.10 1.32 7.85
C ASN A 256 -18.08 2.47 7.87
N PHE A 257 -18.54 3.72 7.93
CA PHE A 257 -17.66 4.89 7.96
C PHE A 257 -17.21 5.25 9.38
N LYS A 258 -17.83 4.65 10.41
CA LYS A 258 -17.48 4.86 11.82
C LYS A 258 -16.30 4.00 12.26
N LEU A 259 -16.00 2.90 11.57
CA LEU A 259 -14.95 1.96 11.96
C LEU A 259 -13.56 2.62 12.13
N PRO A 260 -13.04 3.46 11.21
CA PRO A 260 -11.78 4.14 11.42
C PRO A 260 -11.78 5.05 12.65
N PHE A 261 -12.88 5.76 12.92
CA PHE A 261 -13.00 6.63 14.09
C PHE A 261 -13.07 5.83 15.39
N LEU A 262 -13.70 4.66 15.37
CA LEU A 262 -13.72 3.75 16.51
C LEU A 262 -12.32 3.19 16.78
N ARG A 263 -11.60 2.76 15.74
CA ARG A 263 -10.19 2.34 15.85
C ARG A 263 -9.30 3.47 16.36
N PHE A 264 -9.50 4.68 15.85
CA PHE A 264 -8.79 5.87 16.31
C PHE A 264 -9.06 6.11 17.80
N PHE A 265 -10.33 6.10 18.22
CA PHE A 265 -10.69 6.26 19.63
C PHE A 265 -10.06 5.17 20.52
N LEU A 266 -10.10 3.92 20.05
CA LEU A 266 -9.48 2.79 20.75
C LEU A 266 -7.98 3.00 20.94
N TRP A 267 -7.22 3.19 19.86
CA TRP A 267 -5.77 3.18 19.90
C TRP A 267 -5.16 4.48 20.45
N VAL A 268 -5.84 5.61 20.27
CA VAL A 268 -5.33 6.93 20.71
C VAL A 268 -5.71 7.24 22.17
N TYR A 269 -6.86 6.76 22.65
CA TYR A 269 -7.39 7.15 23.97
C TYR A 269 -7.67 5.99 24.93
N LEU A 270 -8.16 4.84 24.46
CA LEU A 270 -8.64 3.78 25.36
C LEU A 270 -7.55 2.76 25.69
N ASN A 271 -6.80 2.30 24.69
CA ASN A 271 -5.73 1.32 24.87
C ASN A 271 -4.53 1.89 25.65
N THR A 272 -4.46 3.22 25.75
CA THR A 272 -3.51 3.96 26.59
C THR A 272 -3.84 3.94 28.07
N ALA A 273 -5.12 3.74 28.44
CA ALA A 273 -5.58 3.87 29.82
C ALA A 273 -5.23 2.66 30.71
N GLY A 274 -4.85 1.51 30.12
CA GLY A 274 -4.48 0.30 30.87
C GLY A 274 -3.22 0.46 31.73
N GLY A 275 -2.27 1.32 31.32
CA GLY A 275 -1.01 1.50 32.04
C GLY A 275 -1.07 2.42 33.26
N MET A 276 -2.13 3.23 33.42
CA MET A 276 -2.26 4.16 34.55
C MET A 276 -2.94 3.56 35.79
N ILE A 277 -3.53 2.36 35.69
CA ILE A 277 -4.31 1.76 36.77
C ILE A 277 -3.47 0.77 37.61
N GLU A 278 -2.32 0.30 37.12
CA GLU A 278 -1.51 -0.72 37.82
C GLU A 278 -0.33 -0.20 38.65
N SER A 279 -0.03 1.10 38.65
CA SER A 279 1.13 1.65 39.41
C SER A 279 0.82 2.06 40.87
N GLY A 280 -0.32 1.63 41.43
CA GLY A 280 -0.77 2.01 42.78
C GLY A 280 -0.64 0.95 43.87
N ALA A 281 -0.17 -0.27 43.56
CA ALA A 281 -0.20 -1.41 44.49
C ALA A 281 1.15 -2.13 44.64
N GLY A 282 2.27 -1.40 44.55
CA GLY A 282 3.62 -1.98 44.46
C GLY A 282 4.61 -1.65 45.57
N ASP A 283 4.34 -0.69 46.46
CA ASP A 283 5.29 -0.29 47.51
C ASP A 283 4.62 -0.27 48.89
N MET A 284 4.54 -1.44 49.53
CA MET A 284 4.52 -1.51 50.99
C MET A 284 5.94 -1.83 51.47
N PRO A 285 6.59 -0.95 52.25
CA PRO A 285 7.89 -1.26 52.83
C PRO A 285 7.72 -2.39 53.84
N HIS A 286 8.43 -3.51 53.62
CA HIS A 286 8.57 -4.53 54.65
C HIS A 286 9.55 -4.03 55.71
N GLU A 287 9.04 -3.67 56.89
CA GLU A 287 9.84 -3.58 58.11
C GLU A 287 10.41 -4.96 58.46
N LYS A 288 11.74 -5.05 58.53
CA LYS A 288 12.51 -5.70 59.60
C LYS A 288 14.00 -5.40 59.47
#